data_AF-A0A348B2Q6-F1
#
_entry.id   AF-A0A348B2Q6-F1
#
_cell.length_a   1.000
_cell.length_b   1.000
_cell.length_c   1.000
_cell.angle_alpha   90.00
_cell.angle_beta   90.00
_cell.angle_gamma   90.00
#
_symmetry.space_group_name_H-M   'P 1'
#
loop_
_entity.id
_entity.type
_entity.pdbx_description
1 polymer ?
#
loop_
_entity_poly.entity_id
_entity_poly.type
_entity_poly.pdbx_seq_one_letter_code
_entity_poly.pdbx_strand_id
1 'polypeptide(L)' 'MVVSDDALPGEIVEHECGAQLEVFKKNNSLSLRLAEEVGEDWGE' A
#
# COMPACT_ATOMS: atom_id res chain seq x y z
N MET A 1 -4.58 -12.69 1.48
CA MET A 1 -4.34 -11.59 0.51
C MET A 1 -3.29 -12.01 -0.51
N VAL A 2 -3.61 -11.92 -1.80
CA VAL A 2 -2.65 -12.07 -2.90
C VAL A 2 -2.41 -10.66 -3.42
N VAL A 3 -1.18 -10.16 -3.34
CA VAL A 3 -0.80 -8.93 -4.03
C VAL A 3 -0.64 -9.32 -5.50
N SER A 4 -1.31 -8.60 -6.40
CA SER A 4 -1.20 -8.85 -7.85
C SER A 4 0.27 -8.78 -8.26
N ASP A 5 0.70 -9.63 -9.20
CA ASP A 5 2.08 -9.60 -9.70
C ASP A 5 2.43 -8.29 -10.44
N ASP A 6 1.40 -7.55 -10.86
CA ASP A 6 1.51 -6.21 -11.47
C ASP A 6 1.60 -5.07 -10.44
N ALA A 7 1.48 -5.35 -9.14
CA ALA A 7 1.46 -4.31 -8.11
C ALA A 7 2.80 -3.55 -8.06
N LEU A 8 2.71 -2.24 -8.20
CA LEU A 8 3.86 -1.35 -8.21
C LEU A 8 4.15 -0.77 -6.82
N PRO A 9 5.43 -0.49 -6.50
CA PRO A 9 5.74 0.25 -5.27
C PRO A 9 5.08 1.63 -5.30
N GLY A 10 4.35 1.97 -4.22
CA GLY A 10 3.50 3.16 -4.09
C GLY A 10 2.00 2.88 -4.31
N GLU A 11 1.63 1.69 -4.76
CA GLU A 11 0.22 1.31 -4.92
C GLU A 11 -0.47 1.08 -3.57
N ILE A 12 -1.72 1.52 -3.46
CA ILE A 12 -2.57 1.29 -2.29
C ILE A 12 -3.49 0.10 -2.54
N VAL A 13 -3.42 -0.90 -1.67
CA VAL A 13 -4.24 -2.11 -1.70
C VAL A 13 -5.11 -2.20 -0.45
N GLU A 14 -6.38 -2.55 -0.63
CA GLU A 14 -7.32 -2.75 0.48
C GLU A 14 -7.29 -4.21 0.93
N HIS A 15 -7.14 -4.43 2.24
CA HIS A 15 -7.25 -5.74 2.85
C HIS A 15 -8.70 -6.03 3.26
N GLU A 16 -9.09 -7.29 3.29
CA GLU A 16 -10.43 -7.74 3.70
C GLU A 16 -10.84 -7.33 5.13
N CYS A 17 -9.86 -6.94 5.98
CA CYS A 17 -10.14 -6.38 7.30
C CYS A 17 -10.46 -4.88 7.31
N GLY A 18 -10.47 -4.22 6.14
CA GLY A 18 -10.69 -2.79 5.99
C GLY A 18 -9.42 -1.93 6.13
N ALA A 19 -8.24 -2.53 6.24
CA ALA A 19 -6.98 -1.79 6.28
C ALA A 19 -6.53 -1.39 4.86
N GLN A 20 -6.08 -0.15 4.70
CA GLN A 20 -5.37 0.30 3.51
C GLN A 20 -3.87 0.09 3.70
N LEU A 21 -3.24 -0.59 2.75
CA LEU A 21 -1.82 -0.94 2.79
C LEU A 21 -1.12 -0.37 1.55
N GLU A 22 0.06 0.18 1.72
CA GLU A 22 0.92 0.59 0.62
C GLU A 22 1.94 -0.50 0.28
N VAL A 23 2.06 -0.80 -1.01
CA VAL A 23 3.11 -1.67 -1.56
C VAL A 23 4.43 -0.90 -1.56
N PHE A 24 5.47 -1.46 -0.98
CA PHE A 24 6.81 -0.88 -0.99
C PHE A 24 7.88 -1.95 -1.27
N LYS A 25 9.03 -1.53 -1.79
CA LYS A 25 10.14 -2.43 -2.09
C LYS A 25 11.12 -2.48 -0.92
N LYS A 26 11.36 -3.67 -0.36
CA LYS A 26 12.35 -3.93 0.70
C LYS A 26 13.31 -5.03 0.27
N ASN A 27 14.60 -4.72 0.22
CA ASN A 27 15.66 -5.67 -0.15
C ASN A 27 15.31 -6.53 -1.37
N ASN A 28 14.88 -5.87 -2.45
CA ASN A 28 14.51 -6.49 -3.72
C ASN A 28 13.24 -7.37 -3.73
N SER A 29 12.43 -7.34 -2.65
CA SER A 29 11.10 -7.96 -2.58
C SER A 29 10.03 -6.90 -2.37
N LEU A 30 8.81 -7.18 -2.82
CA LEU A 30 7.65 -6.35 -2.47
C LEU A 30 7.18 -6.70 -1.05
N SER A 31 6.74 -5.68 -0.32
CA SER A 31 6.26 -5.77 1.06
C SER A 31 5.11 -4.78 1.23
N LEU A 32 4.29 -4.98 2.27
CA LEU A 32 3.15 -4.12 2.58
C LEU A 32 3.39 -3.38 3.90
N ARG A 33 3.09 -2.09 3.94
CA ARG A 33 3.03 -1.28 5.16
C ARG A 33 1.64 -0.66 5.26
N LEU A 34 1.23 -0.23 6.45
CA LEU A 34 0.01 0.59 6.58
C LEU A 34 0.17 1.82 5.69
N ALA A 35 -0.82 2.08 4.85
CA ALA A 35 -0.87 3.32 4.09
C ALA A 35 -0.92 4.49 5.07
N GLU A 36 -0.32 5.61 4.70
CA GLU A 36 -0.47 6.83 5.49
C GLU A 36 -1.96 7.19 5.53
N GLU A 37 -2.45 7.45 6.74
CA GLU A 37 -3.79 7.99 6.94
C GLU A 37 -3.84 9.30 6.16
N VAL A 38 -4.89 9.53 5.38
CA VAL A 38 -5.08 10.78 4.64
C VAL A 38 -4.96 11.93 5.63
N GLY A 39 -3.80 12.59 5.66
CA GLY A 39 -3.55 13.74 6.51
C GLY A 39 -4.38 14.91 5.99
N GLU A 40 -4.71 15.87 6.86
CA GLU A 40 -5.50 17.06 6.49
C GLU A 40 -4.92 17.92 5.36
N ASP A 41 -3.76 17.55 4.81
CA ASP A 41 -3.00 18.22 3.75
C ASP A 41 -2.99 17.44 2.41
N TRP A 42 -3.71 16.31 2.32
CA TRP A 42 -3.83 15.53 1.08
C TRP A 42 -4.96 16.10 0.22
N GLY A 43 -4.71 17.23 -0.44
CA GLY A 43 -5.60 17.80 -1.44
C GLY A 43 -5.36 19.29 -1.70
N GLU A 44 -5.24 19.64 -2.99
CA GLU A 44 -5.59 20.95 -3.53
C GLU A 44 -6.79 20.79 -4.47
#